data_AF-A0A9P6UHQ6-F1
#
_entry.id   AF-A0A9P6UHQ6-F1
#
_cell.length_a   1.000
_cell.length_b   1.000
_cell.length_c   1.000
_cell.angle_alpha   90.00
_cell.angle_beta   90.00
_cell.angle_gamma   90.00
#
_symmetry.space_group_name_H-M   'P 1'
#
loop_
_entity.id
_entity.type
_entity.pdbx_description
1 polymer ?
#
loop_
_entity_poly.entity_id
_entity_poly.type
_entity_poly.pdbx_seq_one_letter_code
_entity_poly.pdbx_strand_id
1 'polypeptide(L)'
;MSFPGLLPSTDIRFNLDLAGGSLMDCGCYTVNSIRYFSGLEVASVEKAVPKILSDNIDGRMEATLNLTSGAKAELTASLTNPLLSLKTYREFIPYFMAETDDKIFTFGVFFMPSLYHYVTVKDKATGKTENLPKLYEDGYTTYHYQLEAFVTAVKSGGKDTKSIAGWVTGED
;
A
#
# COMPACT_ATOMS: atom_id res chain seq x y z
N MET A 1 -0.35 4.02 -4.69
CA MET A 1 -0.81 3.06 -5.72
C MET A 1 -1.62 3.81 -6.76
N SER A 2 -1.30 3.67 -8.05
CA SER A 2 -2.05 4.38 -9.10
C SER A 2 -2.27 3.50 -10.32
N PHE A 3 -3.50 3.53 -10.84
CA PHE A 3 -3.92 2.79 -12.01
C PHE A 3 -4.36 3.74 -13.13
N PRO A 4 -4.19 3.35 -14.39
CA PRO A 4 -4.75 4.09 -15.50
C PRO A 4 -6.28 4.02 -15.49
N GLY A 5 -6.93 5.06 -16.00
CA GLY A 5 -8.39 5.13 -16.17
C GLY A 5 -8.89 4.23 -17.31
N LEU A 6 -8.85 2.91 -17.10
CA LEU A 6 -9.32 1.89 -18.05
C LEU A 6 -10.70 1.33 -17.69
N LEU A 7 -11.24 1.77 -16.56
CA LEU A 7 -12.48 1.25 -16.02
C LEU A 7 -13.67 1.90 -16.72
N PRO A 8 -14.75 1.14 -17.00
CA PRO A 8 -15.96 1.73 -17.53
C PRO A 8 -16.55 2.73 -16.52
N SER A 9 -17.29 3.72 -17.01
CA SER A 9 -17.95 4.72 -16.14
C SER A 9 -18.98 4.10 -15.18
N THR A 10 -19.46 2.89 -15.47
CA THR A 10 -20.41 2.13 -14.66
C THR A 10 -19.75 1.18 -13.65
N ASP A 11 -18.42 1.27 -13.49
CA ASP A 11 -17.70 0.42 -12.54
C ASP A 11 -18.14 0.69 -11.09
N ILE A 12 -18.22 -0.37 -10.28
CA ILE A 12 -18.66 -0.29 -8.89
C ILE A 12 -17.80 0.66 -8.04
N ARG A 13 -16.52 0.83 -8.39
CA ARG A 13 -15.60 1.75 -7.70
C ARG A 13 -15.94 3.20 -7.95
N PHE A 14 -16.82 3.50 -8.90
CA PHE A 14 -17.34 4.83 -9.18
C PHE A 14 -18.78 5.00 -8.73
N ASN A 15 -19.24 4.18 -7.77
CA ASN A 15 -20.56 4.26 -7.16
C ASN A 15 -20.46 4.65 -5.68
N LEU A 16 -21.08 5.77 -5.30
CA LEU A 16 -21.05 6.30 -3.93
C LEU A 16 -21.79 5.39 -2.95
N ASP A 17 -22.89 4.78 -3.36
CA ASP A 17 -23.70 3.88 -2.53
C ASP A 17 -22.94 2.59 -2.16
N LEU A 18 -21.88 2.27 -2.90
CA LEU A 18 -20.97 1.15 -2.65
C LEU A 18 -19.65 1.60 -2.00
N ALA A 19 -19.58 2.83 -1.49
CA ALA A 19 -18.38 3.45 -0.95
C ALA A 19 -17.21 3.46 -1.97
N GLY A 20 -17.52 3.78 -3.22
CA GLY A 20 -16.54 3.97 -4.28
C GLY A 20 -15.58 5.13 -4.03
N GLY A 21 -14.55 5.22 -4.86
CA GLY A 21 -13.48 6.21 -4.74
C GLY A 21 -12.10 5.55 -4.74
N SER A 22 -11.10 6.31 -5.17
CA SER A 22 -9.73 5.81 -5.27
C SER A 22 -9.12 5.61 -3.89
N LEU A 23 -9.44 6.48 -2.93
CA LEU A 23 -8.99 6.30 -1.55
C LEU A 23 -9.61 5.06 -0.89
N MET A 24 -10.88 4.77 -1.17
CA MET A 24 -11.59 3.60 -0.63
C MET A 24 -11.10 2.28 -1.23
N ASP A 25 -10.88 2.25 -2.55
CA ASP A 25 -10.40 1.05 -3.26
C ASP A 25 -8.89 0.86 -3.08
N CYS A 26 -8.07 1.48 -3.92
CA CYS A 26 -6.63 1.27 -3.91
C CYS A 26 -5.90 2.01 -2.77
N GLY A 27 -6.53 3.06 -2.23
CA GLY A 27 -5.97 3.87 -1.16
C GLY A 27 -5.98 3.20 0.20
N CYS A 28 -6.93 2.30 0.48
CA CYS A 28 -6.98 1.57 1.75
C CYS A 28 -5.69 0.76 1.97
N TYR A 29 -5.16 0.14 0.91
CA TYR A 29 -3.87 -0.54 0.94
C TYR A 29 -2.71 0.40 1.23
N THR A 30 -2.76 1.62 0.69
CA THR A 30 -1.71 2.62 0.90
C THR A 30 -1.70 3.10 2.34
N VAL A 31 -2.87 3.39 2.92
CA VAL A 31 -3.01 3.74 4.34
C VAL A 31 -2.57 2.58 5.24
N ASN A 32 -3.04 1.37 4.96
CA ASN A 32 -2.65 0.18 5.72
C ASN A 32 -1.13 -0.07 5.66
N SER A 33 -0.49 0.18 4.51
CA SER A 33 0.97 0.02 4.38
C SER A 33 1.74 1.02 5.21
N ILE A 34 1.29 2.28 5.24
CA ILE A 34 1.89 3.30 6.10
C ILE A 34 1.87 2.82 7.55
N ARG A 35 0.71 2.37 8.04
CA ARG A 35 0.55 1.87 9.40
C ARG A 35 1.40 0.64 9.67
N TYR A 36 1.33 -0.34 8.78
CA TYR A 36 2.03 -1.62 8.90
C TYR A 36 3.55 -1.47 8.93
N PHE A 37 4.14 -0.81 7.93
CA PHE A 37 5.59 -0.75 7.80
C PHE A 37 6.23 0.26 8.76
N SER A 38 5.52 1.33 9.11
CA SER A 38 6.04 2.27 10.11
C SER A 38 5.84 1.78 11.54
N GLY A 39 4.84 0.92 11.78
CA GLY A 39 4.38 0.57 13.12
C GLY A 39 3.72 1.74 13.85
N LEU A 40 3.28 2.77 13.12
CA LEU A 40 2.74 4.02 13.67
C LEU A 40 1.32 4.28 13.17
N GLU A 41 0.51 4.86 14.05
CA GLU A 41 -0.81 5.35 13.70
C GLU A 41 -0.78 6.76 13.09
N VAL A 42 -1.82 7.07 12.32
CA VAL A 42 -2.06 8.41 11.76
C VAL A 42 -2.59 9.32 12.86
N ALA A 43 -1.79 10.32 13.23
CA ALA A 43 -2.16 11.30 14.26
C ALA A 43 -3.03 12.43 13.70
N SER A 44 -2.73 12.91 12.49
CA SER A 44 -3.53 13.92 11.80
C SER A 44 -3.28 13.93 10.30
N VAL A 45 -4.22 14.52 9.56
CA VAL A 45 -4.07 14.81 8.13
C VAL A 45 -3.56 16.25 7.99
N GLU A 46 -2.34 16.44 7.48
CA GLU A 46 -1.79 17.77 7.19
C GLU A 46 -2.40 18.35 5.92
N LYS A 47 -2.57 17.51 4.89
CA LYS A 47 -3.08 17.91 3.59
C LYS A 47 -3.79 16.75 2.92
N ALA A 48 -4.92 17.03 2.28
CA ALA A 48 -5.62 16.08 1.40
C ALA A 48 -6.10 16.83 0.15
N VAL A 49 -5.77 16.30 -1.02
CA VAL A 49 -6.07 16.89 -2.33
C VAL A 49 -6.73 15.83 -3.21
N PRO A 50 -8.07 15.79 -3.26
CA PRO A 50 -8.77 14.92 -4.18
C PRO A 50 -8.82 15.52 -5.58
N LYS A 51 -8.74 14.66 -6.60
CA LYS A 51 -9.31 14.92 -7.91
C LYS A 51 -10.65 14.21 -7.99
N ILE A 52 -11.73 14.96 -7.91
CA ILE A 52 -13.09 14.43 -7.95
C ILE A 52 -13.38 13.89 -9.35
N LEU A 53 -13.93 12.67 -9.39
CA LEU A 53 -14.39 12.00 -10.61
C LEU A 53 -15.89 12.26 -10.85
N SER A 54 -16.69 12.14 -9.80
CA SER A 54 -18.14 12.39 -9.76
C SER A 54 -18.56 12.79 -8.35
N ASP A 55 -19.83 13.15 -8.14
CA ASP A 55 -20.34 13.65 -6.85
C ASP A 55 -19.91 12.76 -5.67
N ASN A 56 -19.04 13.32 -4.82
CA ASN A 56 -18.44 12.69 -3.63
C ASN A 56 -17.55 11.45 -3.89
N ILE A 57 -17.06 11.26 -5.11
CA ILE A 57 -16.17 10.15 -5.46
C ILE A 57 -14.85 10.69 -6.00
N ASP A 58 -13.74 10.33 -5.36
CA ASP A 58 -12.41 10.70 -5.82
C ASP A 58 -11.89 9.73 -6.91
N GLY A 59 -11.44 10.28 -8.03
CA GLY A 59 -10.67 9.54 -9.04
C GLY A 59 -9.17 9.49 -8.74
N ARG A 60 -8.72 10.33 -7.80
CA ARG A 60 -7.37 10.35 -7.23
C ARG A 60 -7.39 11.05 -5.89
N MET A 61 -6.58 10.58 -4.96
CA MET A 61 -6.26 11.23 -3.69
C MET A 61 -4.75 11.37 -3.54
N GLU A 62 -4.29 12.56 -3.19
CA GLU A 62 -2.94 12.81 -2.67
C GLU A 62 -3.08 13.36 -1.25
N ALA A 63 -2.35 12.80 -0.28
CA ALA A 63 -2.41 13.29 1.09
C ALA A 63 -1.06 13.23 1.79
N THR A 64 -0.87 14.16 2.73
CA THR A 64 0.25 14.20 3.68
C THR A 64 -0.31 13.99 5.07
N LEU A 65 0.23 13.00 5.77
CA LEU A 65 -0.20 12.55 7.08
C LEU A 65 0.92 12.79 8.09
N ASN A 66 0.54 13.21 9.30
CA ASN A 66 1.42 13.20 10.45
C ASN A 66 1.18 11.90 11.21
N LEU A 67 2.24 11.16 11.50
CA LEU A 67 2.20 9.94 12.29
C LEU A 67 2.45 10.25 13.77
N THR A 68 2.05 9.34 14.65
CA THR A 68 2.14 9.48 16.12
C THR A 68 3.55 9.76 16.66
N SER A 69 4.61 9.39 15.94
CA SER A 69 6.00 9.72 16.31
C SER A 69 6.47 11.11 15.85
N GLY A 70 5.66 11.83 15.07
CA GLY A 70 6.05 13.05 14.36
C GLY A 70 6.61 12.81 12.95
N ALA A 71 6.80 11.55 12.53
CA ALA A 71 7.15 11.24 11.14
C ALA A 71 6.04 11.67 10.18
N LYS A 72 6.41 12.03 8.94
CA LYS A 72 5.46 12.36 7.87
C LYS A 72 5.32 11.18 6.91
N ALA A 73 4.10 10.95 6.45
CA ALA A 73 3.81 9.99 5.39
C ALA A 73 3.08 10.69 4.24
N GLU A 74 3.47 10.34 3.02
CA GLU A 74 2.77 10.77 1.81
C GLU A 74 2.08 9.57 1.18
N LEU A 75 0.85 9.78 0.72
CA LEU A 75 0.11 8.78 -0.03
C LEU A 75 -0.40 9.34 -1.33
N THR A 76 -0.48 8.46 -2.31
CA THR A 76 -1.15 8.69 -3.59
C THR A 76 -1.97 7.46 -3.91
N ALA A 77 -3.25 7.67 -4.19
CA ALA A 77 -4.20 6.67 -4.65
C ALA A 77 -4.86 7.17 -5.93
N SER A 78 -4.97 6.39 -6.99
CA SER A 78 -5.61 6.84 -8.25
C SER A 78 -6.17 5.69 -9.05
N LEU A 79 -7.39 5.87 -9.57
CA LEU A 79 -8.02 4.98 -10.55
C LEU A 79 -8.16 5.63 -11.93
N THR A 80 -7.70 6.87 -12.08
CA THR A 80 -8.02 7.71 -13.25
C THR A 80 -6.79 8.33 -13.89
N ASN A 81 -5.60 7.76 -13.67
CA ASN A 81 -4.40 8.30 -14.31
C ASN A 81 -4.54 8.23 -15.85
N PRO A 82 -4.13 9.28 -16.59
CA PRO A 82 -4.23 9.27 -18.04
C PRO A 82 -3.34 8.19 -18.65
N LEU A 83 -3.92 7.26 -19.42
CA LEU A 83 -3.28 6.00 -19.84
C LEU A 83 -1.88 6.16 -20.42
N LEU A 84 -1.67 7.12 -21.33
CA LEU A 84 -0.40 7.35 -22.03
C LEU A 84 0.38 8.55 -21.49
N SER A 85 0.32 8.79 -20.18
CA SER A 85 1.05 9.89 -19.54
C SER A 85 2.34 9.42 -18.86
N LEU A 86 3.32 10.33 -18.79
CA LEU A 86 4.53 10.14 -17.98
C LEU A 86 4.19 9.88 -16.51
N LYS A 87 3.07 10.43 -16.02
CA LYS A 87 2.57 10.18 -14.67
C LYS A 87 2.21 8.71 -14.48
N THR A 88 1.41 8.14 -15.38
CA THR A 88 1.08 6.70 -15.34
C THR A 88 2.35 5.86 -15.38
N TYR A 89 3.26 6.14 -16.31
CA TYR A 89 4.52 5.39 -16.40
C TYR A 89 5.31 5.37 -15.08
N ARG A 90 5.38 6.51 -14.37
CA ARG A 90 6.11 6.62 -13.09
C ARG A 90 5.38 5.99 -11.91
N GLU A 91 4.06 6.02 -11.90
CA GLU A 91 3.26 5.60 -10.74
C GLU A 91 2.65 4.19 -10.90
N PHE A 92 2.79 3.56 -12.07
CA PHE A 92 2.15 2.28 -12.39
C PHE A 92 2.67 1.12 -11.52
N ILE A 93 3.95 1.13 -11.18
CA ILE A 93 4.52 0.13 -10.26
C ILE A 93 4.21 0.58 -8.83
N PRO A 94 3.33 -0.10 -8.09
CA PRO A 94 3.02 0.30 -6.73
C PRO A 94 4.21 -0.05 -5.82
N TYR A 95 4.57 0.88 -4.95
CA TYR A 95 5.62 0.68 -3.96
C TYR A 95 5.30 1.43 -2.67
N PHE A 96 5.99 1.03 -1.61
CA PHE A 96 6.10 1.74 -0.35
C PHE A 96 7.57 2.07 -0.14
N MET A 97 7.86 3.30 0.29
CA MET A 97 9.21 3.75 0.57
C MET A 97 9.28 4.29 2.00
N ALA A 98 10.22 3.78 2.78
CA ALA A 98 10.54 4.28 4.10
C ALA A 98 11.96 4.84 4.09
N GLU A 99 12.09 6.09 4.52
CA GLU A 99 13.36 6.79 4.63
C GLU A 99 13.73 6.96 6.09
N THR A 100 14.92 6.47 6.47
CA THR A 100 15.55 6.71 7.77
C THR A 100 16.66 7.74 7.61
N ASP A 101 17.40 8.07 8.66
CA ASP A 101 18.52 9.02 8.57
C ASP A 101 19.62 8.53 7.61
N ASP A 102 19.85 7.21 7.54
CA ASP A 102 20.99 6.59 6.86
C ASP A 102 20.61 5.71 5.66
N LYS A 103 19.35 5.28 5.56
CA LYS A 103 18.90 4.30 4.55
C LYS A 103 17.55 4.66 3.94
N ILE A 104 17.29 4.09 2.78
CA ILE A 104 15.99 4.10 2.12
C ILE A 104 15.60 2.65 1.82
N PHE A 105 14.46 2.23 2.37
CA PHE A 105 13.87 0.93 2.12
C PHE A 105 12.75 1.09 1.10
N THR A 106 12.75 0.27 0.04
CA THR A 106 11.67 0.26 -0.95
C THR A 106 11.09 -1.14 -1.04
N PHE A 107 9.78 -1.23 -0.86
CA PHE A 107 8.99 -2.45 -0.98
C PHE A 107 8.10 -2.30 -2.22
N GLY A 108 8.37 -3.08 -3.26
CA GLY A 108 7.66 -2.97 -4.54
C GLY A 108 6.71 -4.13 -4.79
N VAL A 109 5.56 -3.83 -5.41
CA VAL A 109 4.59 -4.80 -5.97
C VAL A 109 3.97 -5.75 -4.94
N PHE A 110 4.21 -5.55 -3.64
CA PHE A 110 3.71 -6.42 -2.56
C PHE A 110 2.18 -6.49 -2.46
N PHE A 111 1.46 -5.51 -3.04
CA PHE A 111 0.00 -5.48 -3.11
C PHE A 111 -0.60 -6.36 -4.19
N MET A 112 0.20 -6.82 -5.15
CA MET A 112 -0.25 -7.66 -6.25
C MET A 112 0.27 -9.07 -6.00
N PRO A 113 -0.46 -9.88 -5.24
CA PRO A 113 0.15 -11.04 -4.60
C PRO A 113 0.53 -12.14 -5.58
N SER A 114 -0.06 -12.14 -6.78
CA SER A 114 0.28 -13.02 -7.90
C SER A 114 1.46 -12.55 -8.75
N LEU A 115 2.00 -11.35 -8.52
CA LEU A 115 3.13 -10.81 -9.26
C LEU A 115 4.43 -10.85 -8.46
N TYR A 116 5.54 -10.72 -9.18
CA TYR A 116 6.86 -10.55 -8.58
C TYR A 116 6.89 -9.31 -7.67
N HIS A 117 7.44 -9.46 -6.47
CA HIS A 117 7.69 -8.40 -5.50
C HIS A 117 9.21 -8.24 -5.29
N TYR A 118 9.63 -7.10 -4.75
CA TYR A 118 11.03 -6.87 -4.41
C TYR A 118 11.17 -6.00 -3.17
N VAL A 119 12.31 -6.15 -2.49
CA VAL A 119 12.71 -5.24 -1.41
C VAL A 119 14.13 -4.78 -1.69
N THR A 120 14.35 -3.46 -1.71
CA THR A 120 15.68 -2.89 -1.86
C THR A 120 16.03 -2.02 -0.67
N VAL A 121 17.31 -2.02 -0.31
CA VAL A 121 17.89 -1.13 0.70
C VAL A 121 18.95 -0.28 0.03
N LYS A 122 18.77 1.03 0.06
CA LYS A 122 19.76 2.00 -0.41
C LYS A 122 20.44 2.67 0.78
N ASP A 123 21.75 2.55 0.84
CA ASP A 123 22.59 3.27 1.80
C ASP A 123 22.81 4.71 1.30
N LYS A 124 22.52 5.71 2.13
CA LYS A 124 22.61 7.12 1.72
C LYS A 124 24.05 7.65 1.68
N ALA A 125 24.95 7.09 2.49
CA ALA A 125 26.33 7.54 2.57
C ALA A 125 27.12 7.09 1.33
N THR A 126 26.91 5.85 0.89
CA THR A 126 27.60 5.23 -0.24
C THR A 126 26.81 5.32 -1.55
N GLY A 127 25.49 5.52 -1.47
CA GLY A 127 24.57 5.47 -2.61
C GLY A 127 24.29 4.04 -3.11
N LYS A 128 24.93 3.01 -2.54
CA LYS A 128 24.79 1.62 -2.97
C LYS A 128 23.37 1.13 -2.66
N THR A 129 22.76 0.44 -3.63
CA THR A 129 21.47 -0.21 -3.47
C THR A 129 21.65 -1.73 -3.51
N GLU A 130 21.13 -2.41 -2.51
CA GLU A 130 21.11 -3.86 -2.41
C GLU A 130 19.69 -4.37 -2.60
N ASN A 131 19.51 -5.37 -3.46
CA ASN A 131 18.25 -6.08 -3.58
C ASN A 131 18.28 -7.23 -2.58
N LEU A 132 17.34 -7.24 -1.65
CA LEU A 132 17.26 -8.32 -0.67
C LEU A 132 16.87 -9.61 -1.40
N PRO A 133 17.44 -10.76 -1.01
CA PRO A 133 17.13 -12.03 -1.65
C PRO A 133 15.63 -12.30 -1.61
N LYS A 134 15.11 -12.92 -2.67
CA LYS A 134 13.72 -13.37 -2.70
C LYS A 134 13.51 -14.33 -1.53
N LEU A 135 12.58 -14.00 -0.63
CA LEU A 135 12.37 -14.73 0.62
C LEU A 135 11.51 -16.00 0.44
N TYR A 136 10.97 -16.26 -0.76
CA TYR A 136 10.09 -17.41 -0.99
C TYR A 136 10.86 -18.53 -1.68
N GLU A 137 11.22 -19.53 -0.88
CA GLU A 137 12.12 -20.62 -1.22
C GLU A 137 11.55 -21.57 -2.30
N ASP A 138 10.22 -21.63 -2.44
CA ASP A 138 9.53 -22.64 -3.26
C ASP A 138 8.72 -22.07 -4.44
N GLY A 139 8.86 -20.78 -4.75
CA GLY A 139 8.10 -20.14 -5.84
C GLY A 139 6.63 -19.85 -5.52
N TYR A 140 6.23 -19.94 -4.25
CA TYR A 140 4.91 -19.51 -3.80
C TYR A 140 4.70 -17.98 -3.95
N THR A 141 3.44 -17.60 -4.17
CA THR A 141 2.98 -16.21 -4.18
C THR A 141 2.85 -15.68 -2.75
N THR A 142 2.84 -14.36 -2.56
CA THR A 142 2.56 -13.78 -1.23
C THR A 142 1.17 -14.17 -0.72
N TYR A 143 0.24 -14.46 -1.63
CA TYR A 143 -1.11 -14.94 -1.30
C TYR A 143 -1.10 -16.26 -0.55
N HIS A 144 -0.16 -17.15 -0.86
CA HIS A 144 -0.02 -18.44 -0.16
C HIS A 144 0.20 -18.22 1.33
N TYR A 145 1.18 -17.39 1.69
CA TYR A 145 1.51 -17.08 3.09
C TYR A 145 0.38 -16.33 3.81
N GLN A 146 -0.37 -15.49 3.11
CA GLN A 146 -1.57 -14.85 3.67
C GLN A 146 -2.65 -15.89 4.02
N LEU A 147 -2.86 -16.89 3.16
CA LEU A 147 -3.81 -17.98 3.42
C LEU A 147 -3.33 -18.90 4.55
N GLU A 148 -2.03 -19.20 4.62
CA GLU A 148 -1.46 -19.98 5.74
C GLU A 148 -1.65 -19.28 7.08
N ALA A 149 -1.38 -17.96 7.12
CA ALA A 149 -1.65 -17.13 8.28
C ALA A 149 -3.14 -17.17 8.67
N PHE A 150 -4.03 -16.99 7.70
CA PHE A 150 -5.48 -17.05 7.92
C PHE A 150 -5.93 -18.41 8.46
N VAL A 151 -5.50 -19.51 7.84
CA VAL A 151 -5.86 -20.87 8.28
C VAL A 151 -5.34 -21.16 9.69
N THR A 152 -4.13 -20.71 10.01
CA THR A 152 -3.55 -20.84 11.35
C THR A 152 -4.37 -20.08 12.39
N ALA A 153 -4.76 -18.84 12.08
CA ALA A 153 -5.61 -18.03 12.95
C ALA A 153 -6.98 -18.69 13.19
N VAL A 154 -7.62 -19.22 12.14
CA VAL A 154 -8.91 -19.90 12.25
C VAL A 154 -8.80 -21.19 13.08
N LYS A 155 -7.80 -22.03 12.80
CA LYS A 155 -7.62 -23.31 13.51
C LYS A 155 -7.27 -23.14 14.98
N SER A 156 -6.53 -22.10 15.34
CA SER A 156 -6.22 -21.77 16.74
C SER A 156 -7.37 -21.06 17.47
N GLY A 157 -8.47 -20.73 16.78
CA GLY A 157 -9.54 -19.91 17.33
C GLY A 157 -9.05 -18.51 17.75
N GLY A 158 -8.07 -17.97 17.03
CA GLY A 158 -7.45 -16.67 17.31
C GLY A 158 -6.36 -16.67 18.38
N LYS A 159 -6.15 -17.77 19.11
CA LYS A 159 -5.25 -17.82 20.28
C LYS A 159 -3.77 -17.69 19.91
N ASP A 160 -3.38 -18.20 18.74
CA ASP A 160 -1.98 -18.28 18.33
C ASP A 160 -1.59 -17.21 17.31
N THR A 161 -2.48 -16.25 17.06
CA THR A 161 -2.29 -15.19 16.06
C THR A 161 -1.01 -14.38 16.26
N LYS A 162 -0.59 -14.15 17.52
CA LYS A 162 0.65 -13.44 17.86
C LYS A 162 1.93 -14.17 17.44
N SER A 163 1.86 -15.48 17.20
CA SER A 163 3.00 -16.26 16.68
C SER A 163 3.14 -16.19 15.16
N ILE A 164 2.10 -15.71 14.47
CA ILE A 164 2.12 -15.53 13.02
C ILE A 164 2.96 -14.29 12.72
N ALA A 165 4.02 -14.46 11.94
CA ALA A 165 4.89 -13.36 11.55
C ALA A 165 4.10 -12.26 10.82
N GLY A 166 4.27 -11.01 11.27
CA GLY A 166 3.57 -9.86 10.68
C GLY A 166 2.08 -9.77 11.04
N TRP A 167 1.59 -10.53 12.02
CA TRP A 167 0.21 -10.38 12.48
C TRP A 167 -0.01 -9.01 13.12
N VAL A 168 -0.98 -8.26 12.57
CA VAL A 168 -1.44 -7.00 13.14
C VAL A 168 -2.60 -7.32 14.07
N THR A 169 -2.47 -6.99 15.36
CA THR A 169 -3.61 -7.09 16.29
C THR A 169 -4.70 -6.13 15.85
N GLY A 170 -5.96 -6.57 15.94
CA GLY A 170 -7.10 -5.73 15.58
C GLY A 170 -7.09 -4.39 16.32
N GLU A 171 -7.66 -3.37 15.69
CA GLU A 171 -8.00 -2.13 16.35
C GLU A 171 -9.18 -2.40 17.29
N ASP A 172 -9.06 -1.97 18.56
CA ASP A 172 -10.15 -1.99 19.54
C ASP A 172 -11.22 -0.93 19.23
#